data_AF-A0A7K4IH90-F1
#
_entry.id   AF-A0A7K4IH90-F1
#
_cell.length_a   1.000
_cell.length_b   1.000
_cell.length_c   1.000
_cell.angle_alpha   90.00
_cell.angle_beta   90.00
_cell.angle_gamma   90.00
#
_symmetry.space_group_name_H-M   'P 1'
#
loop_
_entity.id
_entity.type
_entity.pdbx_description
1 polymer ?
#
loop_
_entity_poly.entity_id
_entity_poly.type
_entity_poly.pdbx_seq_one_letter_code
_entity_poly.pdbx_strand_id
1 'polypeptide(L)'
;MKFFCPVCKDEVEVQIETVRVMHSPRNPVPVVVTHGSPEHAVTVFVDREFRVRATSASDIVKRIATTEAKRKPLTTRHVPFPKGEQVTLSGLDSHQISIVALADGKRSIEELASILELPEMRVKILCEQLVRLGKLESVRVVME
;
A
#
# COMPACT_ATOMS: atom_id res chain seq x y z
N MET A 1 30.48 24.48 -6.34
CA MET A 1 31.45 23.43 -5.96
C MET A 1 30.97 22.10 -6.51
N LYS A 2 31.84 21.11 -6.69
CA LYS A 2 31.43 19.82 -7.26
C LYS A 2 31.68 18.66 -6.30
N PHE A 3 30.82 17.65 -6.32
CA PHE A 3 31.02 16.41 -5.59
C PHE A 3 30.65 15.21 -6.47
N PHE A 4 31.22 14.05 -6.15
CA PHE A 4 30.88 12.81 -6.82
C PHE A 4 29.69 12.16 -6.11
N CYS A 5 28.58 11.97 -6.83
CA CYS A 5 27.41 11.32 -6.28
C CYS A 5 27.68 9.81 -6.13
N PRO A 6 27.58 9.23 -4.92
CA PRO A 6 27.79 7.81 -4.71
C PRO A 6 26.66 6.92 -5.30
N VAL A 7 25.52 7.51 -5.69
CA VAL A 7 24.37 6.80 -6.29
C VAL A 7 24.47 6.79 -7.82
N CYS A 8 24.53 7.96 -8.47
CA CYS A 8 24.62 8.06 -9.93
C CYS A 8 26.03 7.80 -10.48
N LYS A 9 27.08 7.92 -9.66
CA LYS A 9 28.49 7.93 -10.10
C LYS A 9 28.82 9.07 -11.06
N ASP A 10 28.07 10.16 -10.98
CA ASP A 10 28.27 11.38 -11.77
C ASP A 10 28.79 12.54 -10.89
N GLU A 11 29.48 13.48 -11.53
CA GLU A 11 29.90 14.73 -10.90
C GLU A 11 28.74 15.73 -10.89
N VAL A 12 28.38 16.21 -9.71
CA VAL A 12 27.23 17.09 -9.49
C VAL A 12 27.71 18.43 -8.95
N GLU A 13 27.23 19.51 -9.56
CA GLU A 13 27.49 20.86 -9.08
C GLU A 13 26.46 21.27 -8.02
N VAL A 14 26.97 21.85 -6.93
CA VAL A 14 26.18 22.35 -5.80
C VAL A 14 26.55 23.80 -5.54
N GLN A 15 25.52 24.62 -5.40
CA GLN A 15 25.64 25.98 -4.91
C GLN A 15 25.30 25.98 -3.42
N ILE A 16 26.25 26.38 -2.58
CA ILE A 16 26.10 26.46 -1.13
C ILE A 16 26.37 27.88 -0.71
N GLU A 17 25.45 28.46 0.06
CA GLU A 17 25.62 29.80 0.62
C GLU A 17 26.82 29.85 1.56
N THR A 18 27.74 30.78 1.30
CA THR A 18 28.98 30.98 2.07
C THR A 18 28.70 31.18 3.56
N VAL A 19 27.62 31.90 3.89
CA VAL A 19 27.21 32.19 5.28
C VAL A 19 26.91 30.91 6.06
N ARG A 20 26.27 29.92 5.41
CA ARG A 20 25.87 28.63 6.01
C ARG A 20 27.08 27.77 6.39
N VAL A 21 28.18 27.87 5.64
CA VAL A 21 29.40 27.12 5.92
C VAL A 21 30.23 27.79 7.01
N MET A 22 30.43 29.12 6.90
CA MET A 22 31.33 29.87 7.78
C MET A 22 30.82 30.00 9.21
N HIS A 23 29.51 30.12 9.41
CA HIS A 23 28.90 30.31 10.73
C HIS A 23 28.37 29.02 11.36
N SER A 24 28.58 27.86 10.71
CA SER A 24 28.15 26.58 11.26
C SER A 24 28.99 26.21 12.50
N PRO A 25 28.34 25.75 13.59
CA PRO A 25 29.04 25.26 14.78
C PRO A 25 29.78 23.93 14.54
N ARG A 26 29.49 23.24 13.43
CA ARG A 26 30.10 21.97 13.03
C ARG A 26 30.99 22.16 11.81
N ASN A 27 32.12 21.47 11.73
CA ASN A 27 33.02 21.43 10.59
C ASN A 27 33.55 19.99 10.42
N PRO A 28 33.23 19.26 9.33
CA PRO A 28 32.50 19.72 8.15
C PRO A 28 30.98 19.89 8.34
N VAL A 29 30.40 20.81 7.58
CA VAL A 29 28.97 21.16 7.55
C VAL A 29 28.20 20.18 6.66
N PRO A 30 27.14 19.52 7.16
CA PRO A 30 26.30 18.68 6.34
C PRO A 30 25.36 19.53 5.47
N VAL A 31 25.39 19.28 4.15
CA VAL A 31 24.51 19.90 3.17
C VAL A 31 23.82 18.80 2.36
N VAL A 32 22.49 18.81 2.38
CA VAL A 32 21.68 17.85 1.63
C VAL A 32 21.43 18.39 0.23
N VAL A 33 21.71 17.55 -0.76
CA VAL A 33 21.54 17.85 -2.18
C VAL A 33 20.65 16.76 -2.78
N THR A 34 19.58 17.16 -3.45
CA THR A 34 18.69 16.25 -4.18
C THR A 34 18.93 16.40 -5.67
N HIS A 35 19.13 15.29 -6.39
CA HIS A 35 19.31 15.29 -7.85
C HIS A 35 19.02 13.90 -8.47
N GLY A 36 19.15 13.80 -9.79
CA GLY A 36 19.05 12.55 -10.56
C GLY A 36 17.63 12.11 -10.90
N SER A 37 17.53 10.97 -11.62
CA SER A 37 16.26 10.30 -11.97
C SER A 37 16.46 8.77 -11.94
N PRO A 38 15.86 8.02 -10.98
CA PRO A 38 14.98 8.50 -9.92
C PRO A 38 15.68 9.45 -8.93
N GLU A 39 14.93 10.43 -8.43
CA GLU A 39 15.46 11.47 -7.53
C GLU A 39 15.97 10.86 -6.22
N HIS A 40 17.16 11.27 -5.78
CA HIS A 40 17.75 10.79 -4.53
C HIS A 40 18.48 11.93 -3.80
N ALA A 41 18.60 11.78 -2.48
CA ALA A 41 19.24 12.74 -1.60
C ALA A 41 20.66 12.27 -1.21
N VAL A 42 21.64 13.15 -1.39
CA VAL A 42 23.02 12.96 -0.94
C VAL A 42 23.35 14.02 0.10
N THR A 43 23.90 13.60 1.23
CA THR A 43 24.47 14.50 2.24
C THR A 43 25.95 14.68 1.94
N VAL A 44 26.34 15.92 1.64
CA VAL A 44 27.71 16.34 1.37
C VAL A 44 28.26 17.05 2.61
N PHE A 45 29.43 16.64 3.08
CA PHE A 45 30.10 17.24 4.23
C PHE A 45 31.16 18.22 3.74
N VAL A 46 30.94 19.51 3.93
CA VAL A 46 31.76 20.60 3.39
C VAL A 46 32.53 21.30 4.50
N ASP A 47 33.84 21.44 4.35
CA ASP A 47 34.65 22.18 5.33
C ASP A 47 34.64 23.70 5.11
N ARG A 48 35.28 24.44 6.02
CA ARG A 48 35.40 25.90 5.95
C ARG A 48 36.28 26.40 4.79
N GLU A 49 37.03 25.52 4.14
CA GLU A 49 37.79 25.82 2.92
C GLU A 49 36.95 25.53 1.65
N PHE A 50 35.65 25.24 1.81
CA PHE A 50 34.74 24.87 0.74
C PHE A 50 35.12 23.58 0.00
N ARG A 51 35.82 22.68 0.70
CA ARG A 51 36.19 21.36 0.18
C ARG A 51 35.20 20.31 0.68
N VAL A 52 34.84 19.38 -0.20
CA VAL A 52 34.02 18.23 0.14
C VAL A 52 34.91 17.20 0.84
N ARG A 53 34.59 16.89 2.10
CA ARG A 53 35.34 15.93 2.93
C ARG A 53 34.76 14.53 2.91
N ALA A 54 33.45 14.43 2.78
CA ALA A 54 32.75 13.16 2.68
C ALA A 54 31.41 13.34 1.95
N THR A 55 30.91 12.25 1.37
CA THR A 55 29.56 12.16 0.84
C THR A 55 28.88 10.93 1.46
N SER A 56 27.61 11.08 1.83
CA SER A 56 26.79 10.00 2.36
C SER A 56 25.45 10.05 1.65
N ALA A 57 25.13 9.02 0.89
CA ALA A 57 23.78 8.83 0.37
C ALA A 57 23.06 7.82 1.26
N SER A 58 21.90 8.21 1.78
CA SER A 58 20.94 7.22 2.25
C SER A 58 20.14 6.79 1.03
N ASP A 59 20.15 5.49 0.73
CA ASP A 59 19.40 4.89 -0.38
C ASP A 59 17.89 4.84 -0.02
N ILE A 60 17.30 6.02 0.16
CA ILE A 60 15.91 6.23 0.57
C ILE A 60 14.98 5.67 -0.52
N VAL A 61 15.38 5.80 -1.78
CA VAL A 61 14.63 5.29 -2.94
C VAL A 61 14.53 3.76 -2.92
N LYS A 62 15.64 3.04 -2.67
CA LYS A 62 15.57 1.57 -2.52
C LYS A 62 14.74 1.15 -1.31
N ARG A 63 14.75 1.91 -0.21
CA ARG A 63 13.91 1.61 0.97
C ARG A 63 12.43 1.81 0.70
N ILE A 64 12.02 2.84 -0.04
CA ILE A 64 10.61 3.06 -0.40
C ILE A 64 10.14 1.96 -1.34
N ALA A 65 10.89 1.67 -2.41
CA ALA A 65 10.54 0.62 -3.37
C ALA A 65 10.43 -0.78 -2.71
N THR A 66 11.31 -1.12 -1.77
CA THR A 66 11.24 -2.40 -1.04
C THR A 66 10.13 -2.45 0.02
N THR A 67 9.70 -1.29 0.54
CA THR A 67 8.60 -1.22 1.52
C THR A 67 7.25 -1.22 0.83
N GLU A 68 7.11 -0.54 -0.31
CA GLU A 68 5.89 -0.53 -1.12
C GLU A 68 5.66 -1.87 -1.82
N ALA A 69 6.71 -2.52 -2.35
CA ALA A 69 6.59 -3.84 -2.94
C ALA A 69 6.22 -4.96 -1.94
N LYS A 70 6.37 -4.71 -0.63
CA LYS A 70 6.03 -5.67 0.44
C LYS A 70 4.64 -5.44 1.05
N ARG A 71 3.97 -4.33 0.75
CA ARG A 71 2.57 -4.16 1.15
C ARG A 71 1.71 -4.94 0.18
N LYS A 72 1.36 -6.18 0.54
CA LYS A 72 0.15 -6.80 -0.05
C LYS A 72 -0.97 -5.77 0.12
N PRO A 73 -1.68 -5.38 -0.95
CA PRO A 73 -2.83 -4.50 -0.80
C PRO A 73 -3.77 -5.18 0.20
N LEU A 74 -4.23 -4.43 1.21
CA LEU A 74 -5.23 -4.93 2.14
C LEU A 74 -6.45 -5.30 1.30
N THR A 75 -6.72 -6.60 1.17
CA THR A 75 -7.83 -7.09 0.36
C THR A 75 -9.06 -7.11 1.24
N THR A 76 -10.04 -6.27 0.91
CA THR A 76 -11.35 -6.29 1.58
C THR A 76 -12.16 -7.47 1.04
N ARG A 77 -12.51 -8.42 1.90
CA ARG A 77 -13.38 -9.54 1.55
C ARG A 77 -14.78 -9.32 2.11
N HIS A 78 -15.80 -9.48 1.28
CA HIS A 78 -17.19 -9.47 1.71
C HIS A 78 -17.65 -10.89 2.04
N VAL A 79 -18.13 -11.15 3.25
CA VAL A 79 -18.47 -12.50 3.74
C VAL A 79 -19.94 -12.54 4.19
N PRO A 80 -20.83 -13.31 3.53
CA PRO A 80 -22.19 -13.53 4.01
C PRO A 80 -22.22 -14.44 5.25
N PHE A 81 -22.94 -14.00 6.27
CA PHE A 81 -23.17 -14.75 7.51
C PHE A 81 -24.56 -15.41 7.49
N PRO A 82 -24.64 -16.73 7.73
CA PRO A 82 -25.92 -17.42 7.80
C PRO A 82 -26.72 -16.97 9.01
N LYS A 83 -28.05 -17.07 8.91
CA LYS A 83 -28.92 -16.90 10.06
C LYS A 83 -28.91 -18.20 10.88
N GLY A 84 -28.78 -18.11 12.21
CA GLY A 84 -28.66 -19.27 13.10
C GLY A 84 -29.92 -20.13 13.27
N GLU A 85 -31.09 -19.66 12.80
CA GLU A 85 -32.37 -20.39 12.84
C GLU A 85 -32.65 -21.09 11.50
N GLN A 86 -33.54 -22.09 11.48
CA GLN A 86 -33.96 -22.75 10.24
C GLN A 86 -34.55 -21.73 9.25
N VAL A 87 -33.78 -21.45 8.19
CA VAL A 87 -34.18 -20.52 7.12
C VAL A 87 -35.16 -21.22 6.20
N THR A 88 -36.37 -20.66 6.06
CA THR A 88 -37.34 -21.15 5.07
C THR A 88 -36.87 -20.83 3.65
N LEU A 89 -36.79 -21.85 2.79
CA LEU A 89 -36.35 -21.70 1.39
C LEU A 89 -37.47 -21.27 0.43
N SER A 90 -38.69 -21.10 0.93
CA SER A 90 -39.85 -20.71 0.12
C SER A 90 -39.65 -19.35 -0.54
N GLY A 91 -39.89 -19.27 -1.85
CA GLY A 91 -39.80 -18.03 -2.62
C GLY A 91 -38.40 -17.60 -3.03
N LEU A 92 -37.39 -18.48 -2.87
CA LEU A 92 -36.03 -18.25 -3.34
C LEU A 92 -35.79 -18.91 -4.70
N ASP A 93 -34.99 -18.27 -5.54
CA ASP A 93 -34.49 -18.87 -6.77
C ASP A 93 -33.36 -19.89 -6.51
N SER A 94 -32.97 -20.66 -7.53
CA SER A 94 -31.95 -21.72 -7.40
C SER A 94 -30.57 -21.21 -6.96
N HIS A 95 -30.20 -19.99 -7.36
CA HIS A 95 -28.93 -19.38 -6.98
C HIS A 95 -28.98 -18.86 -5.55
N GLN A 96 -30.09 -18.26 -5.14
CA GLN A 96 -30.35 -17.82 -3.78
C GLN A 96 -30.35 -18.98 -2.79
N ILE A 97 -30.97 -20.11 -3.14
CA ILE A 97 -30.92 -21.34 -2.34
C ILE A 97 -29.48 -21.81 -2.18
N SER A 98 -28.72 -21.85 -3.28
CA SER A 98 -27.31 -22.25 -3.26
C SER A 98 -26.45 -21.30 -2.39
N ILE A 99 -26.69 -19.99 -2.46
CA ILE A 99 -26.00 -19.00 -1.62
C ILE A 99 -26.29 -19.25 -0.14
N VAL A 100 -27.56 -19.43 0.24
CA VAL A 100 -27.93 -19.71 1.64
C VAL A 100 -27.30 -21.01 2.14
N ALA A 101 -27.23 -22.05 1.30
CA ALA A 101 -26.62 -23.33 1.64
C ALA A 101 -25.08 -23.25 1.79
N LEU A 102 -24.43 -22.37 1.03
CA LEU A 102 -22.96 -22.21 1.02
C LEU A 102 -22.45 -21.14 1.99
N ALA A 103 -23.31 -20.25 2.47
CA ALA A 103 -22.98 -19.20 3.44
C ALA A 103 -22.69 -19.82 4.81
N ASP A 104 -21.41 -19.95 5.15
CA ASP A 104 -20.93 -20.52 6.40
C ASP A 104 -20.25 -19.48 7.31
N GLY A 105 -20.30 -18.20 6.93
CA GLY A 105 -19.60 -17.11 7.61
C GLY A 105 -18.08 -17.12 7.41
N LYS A 106 -17.57 -17.95 6.51
CA LYS A 106 -16.14 -18.03 6.16
C LYS A 106 -15.90 -17.69 4.69
N ARG A 107 -16.74 -18.20 3.79
CA ARG A 107 -16.60 -17.96 2.36
C ARG A 107 -16.95 -16.52 1.99
N SER A 108 -16.11 -15.91 1.18
CA SER A 108 -16.30 -14.59 0.59
C SER A 108 -17.24 -14.62 -0.63
N ILE A 109 -17.78 -13.47 -1.00
CA ILE A 109 -18.60 -13.30 -2.21
C ILE A 109 -17.81 -13.72 -3.46
N GLU A 110 -16.51 -13.44 -3.52
CA GLU A 110 -15.63 -13.84 -4.63
C GLU A 110 -15.53 -15.37 -4.76
N GLU A 111 -15.39 -16.09 -3.63
CA GLU A 111 -15.39 -17.56 -3.63
C GLU A 111 -16.75 -18.13 -4.01
N LEU A 112 -17.84 -17.53 -3.53
CA LEU A 112 -19.19 -17.92 -3.92
C LEU A 112 -19.46 -17.67 -5.40
N ALA A 113 -18.96 -16.56 -5.94
CA ALA A 113 -19.03 -16.24 -7.36
C ALA A 113 -18.32 -17.29 -8.21
N SER A 114 -17.14 -17.72 -7.77
CA SER A 114 -16.37 -18.77 -8.42
C SER A 114 -17.10 -20.13 -8.37
N ILE A 115 -17.69 -20.50 -7.24
CA ILE A 115 -18.41 -21.78 -7.07
C ILE A 115 -19.71 -21.81 -7.89
N LEU A 116 -20.43 -20.69 -7.92
CA LEU A 116 -21.73 -20.59 -8.60
C LEU A 116 -21.61 -20.20 -10.09
N GLU A 117 -20.39 -19.98 -10.58
CA GLU A 117 -20.09 -19.49 -11.93
C GLU A 117 -20.89 -18.22 -12.29
N LEU A 118 -21.02 -17.32 -11.31
CA LEU A 118 -21.74 -16.05 -11.45
C LEU A 118 -20.78 -14.87 -11.31
N PRO A 119 -21.06 -13.73 -11.97
CA PRO A 119 -20.31 -12.50 -11.72
C PRO A 119 -20.38 -12.09 -10.23
N GLU A 120 -19.26 -11.66 -9.66
CA GLU A 120 -19.17 -11.29 -8.23
C GLU A 120 -20.23 -10.26 -7.83
N MET A 121 -20.42 -9.22 -8.65
CA MET A 121 -21.46 -8.22 -8.41
C MET A 121 -22.87 -8.79 -8.36
N ARG A 122 -23.16 -9.84 -9.14
CA ARG A 122 -24.46 -10.51 -9.10
C ARG A 122 -24.64 -11.25 -7.78
N VAL A 123 -23.62 -11.99 -7.34
CA VAL A 123 -23.66 -12.69 -6.03
C VAL A 123 -23.78 -11.70 -4.88
N LYS A 124 -23.12 -10.55 -4.95
CA LYS A 124 -23.26 -9.47 -3.96
C LYS A 124 -24.70 -8.96 -3.86
N ILE A 125 -25.33 -8.65 -5.00
CA ILE A 125 -26.73 -8.22 -5.03
C ILE A 125 -27.65 -9.30 -4.43
N LEU A 126 -27.43 -10.58 -4.78
CA LEU A 126 -28.24 -11.68 -4.24
C LEU A 126 -28.05 -11.85 -2.72
N CYS A 127 -26.83 -11.72 -2.20
CA CYS A 127 -26.56 -11.76 -0.76
C CYS A 127 -27.27 -10.61 -0.04
N GLU A 128 -27.20 -9.38 -0.57
CA GLU A 128 -27.91 -8.23 0.01
C GLU A 128 -29.44 -8.40 -0.02
N GLN A 129 -29.99 -8.97 -1.09
CA GLN A 129 -31.41 -9.33 -1.16
C GLN A 129 -31.79 -10.35 -0.09
N LEU A 130 -30.98 -11.40 0.08
CA LEU A 130 -31.20 -12.43 1.10
C LEU A 130 -31.13 -11.89 2.53
N VAL A 131 -30.27 -10.90 2.80
CA VAL A 131 -30.25 -10.18 4.08
C VAL A 131 -31.58 -9.41 4.27
N ARG A 132 -32.04 -8.67 3.26
CA ARG A 132 -33.33 -7.93 3.33
C ARG A 132 -34.53 -8.86 3.52
N LEU A 133 -34.49 -10.06 2.95
CA LEU A 133 -35.52 -11.10 3.13
C LEU A 133 -35.38 -11.86 4.46
N GLY A 134 -34.41 -11.51 5.29
CA GLY A 134 -34.16 -12.15 6.58
C GLY A 134 -33.70 -13.62 6.48
N LYS A 135 -33.12 -13.99 5.33
CA LYS A 135 -32.59 -15.34 5.03
C LYS A 135 -31.10 -15.46 5.33
N LEU A 136 -30.37 -14.34 5.25
CA LEU A 136 -29.02 -14.19 5.79
C LEU A 136 -29.05 -13.16 6.93
N GLU A 137 -28.10 -13.25 7.85
CA GLU A 137 -28.00 -12.29 8.95
C GLU A 137 -27.37 -10.97 8.46
N SER A 138 -26.23 -11.06 7.79
CA SER A 138 -25.50 -9.89 7.29
C SER A 138 -24.46 -10.27 6.24
N VAL A 139 -23.94 -9.27 5.52
CA VAL A 139 -22.71 -9.39 4.72
C VAL A 139 -21.67 -8.50 5.39
N ARG A 140 -20.64 -9.10 5.99
CA ARG A 140 -19.60 -8.37 6.73
C ARG A 140 -18.40 -8.09 5.83
N VAL A 141 -17.74 -6.96 6.06
CA VAL A 141 -16.47 -6.63 5.40
C VAL A 141 -15.35 -7.06 6.33
N VAL A 142 -14.49 -7.96 5.87
CA VAL A 142 -13.30 -8.42 6.59
C VAL A 142 -12.08 -7.88 5.86
N MET A 143 -11.15 -7.26 6.61
CA MET A 143 -9.89 -6.76 6.06
C MET A 143 -8.78 -7.78 6.35
N GLU A 144 -8.08 -8.24 5.32
CA GLU A 144 -6.88 -9.11 5.40
C GLU A 144 -5.66 -8.44 4.78
#